data_AF-A0A816XXK2-F1
#
_entry.id   AF-A0A816XXK2-F1
#
_cell.length_a   1.000
_cell.length_b   1.000
_cell.length_c   1.000
_cell.angle_alpha   90.00
_cell.angle_beta   90.00
_cell.angle_gamma   90.00
#
_symmetry.space_group_name_H-M   'P 1'
#
loop_
_entity.id
_entity.type
_entity.pdbx_description
1 polymer ?
#
loop_
_entity_poly.entity_id
_entity_poly.type
_entity_poly.pdbx_seq_one_letter_code
_entity_poly.pdbx_strand_id
1 'polypeptide(L)'
;MNITNDTVFADSDLTDDSSFLSLASYNEILDGSVDTKCLIDIIGQAIDIGEVQIIQVHNEDRKRILFRLRDNSGNSLACCLWGRYAEKIEHHREKHVGEDIVCLLRLAKISEFGGEVQITNAFDASLLDLNPTMAEALDFKEKLKNMDLPLAGNEQNDPKKDLLKVADD
;
A
#
# COMPACT_ATOMS: atom_id res chain seq x y z
N MET A 1 -6.39 -30.99 -6.21
CA MET A 1 -5.51 -31.97 -5.53
C MET A 1 -5.90 -31.95 -4.07
N ASN A 2 -6.12 -33.11 -3.45
CA ASN A 2 -6.53 -33.20 -2.04
C ASN A 2 -5.45 -33.94 -1.26
N ILE A 3 -5.16 -33.48 -0.05
CA ILE A 3 -4.29 -34.19 0.89
C ILE A 3 -5.12 -35.31 1.51
N THR A 4 -4.60 -36.53 1.46
CA THR A 4 -5.23 -37.74 1.99
C THR A 4 -4.37 -38.36 3.08
N ASN A 5 -4.89 -39.37 3.78
CA ASN A 5 -4.10 -40.10 4.79
C ASN A 5 -2.83 -40.75 4.20
N ASP A 6 -2.83 -41.05 2.90
CA ASP A 6 -1.68 -41.62 2.19
C ASP A 6 -0.70 -40.55 1.66
N THR A 7 -0.95 -39.26 1.91
CA THR A 7 -0.02 -38.19 1.52
C THR A 7 1.16 -38.16 2.47
N VAL A 8 2.36 -38.37 1.93
CA VAL A 8 3.63 -38.30 2.68
C VAL A 8 4.31 -36.98 2.35
N PHE A 9 4.65 -36.21 3.39
CA PHE A 9 5.50 -35.03 3.28
C PHE A 9 6.94 -35.45 3.63
N ALA A 10 7.89 -35.07 2.80
CA ALA A 10 9.32 -35.25 3.07
C ALA A 10 10.02 -33.92 2.80
N ASP A 11 11.03 -33.63 3.60
CA ASP A 11 11.86 -32.45 3.38
C ASP A 11 12.61 -32.58 2.04
N SER A 12 12.90 -31.44 1.44
CA SER A 12 13.62 -31.33 0.18
C SER A 12 14.95 -30.61 0.41
N ASP A 13 16.03 -31.17 -0.13
CA ASP A 13 17.35 -30.51 -0.15
C ASP A 13 17.41 -29.34 -1.15
N LEU A 14 16.40 -29.20 -2.02
CA LEU A 14 16.25 -28.06 -2.92
C LEU A 14 15.67 -26.88 -2.16
N THR A 15 16.44 -25.81 -2.05
CA THR A 15 16.01 -24.51 -1.53
C THR A 15 15.80 -23.54 -2.70
N ASP A 16 14.59 -23.00 -2.82
CA ASP A 16 14.29 -21.88 -3.71
C ASP A 16 13.65 -20.78 -2.86
N ASP A 17 14.45 -19.76 -2.54
CA ASP A 17 14.04 -18.62 -1.73
C ASP A 17 13.40 -17.50 -2.57
N SER A 18 13.07 -17.77 -3.85
CA SER A 18 12.46 -16.76 -4.70
C SER A 18 11.09 -16.36 -4.17
N SER A 19 10.87 -15.06 -4.06
CA SER A 19 9.63 -14.49 -3.52
C SER A 19 8.42 -14.71 -4.46
N PHE A 20 8.67 -15.08 -5.72
CA PHE A 20 7.70 -15.09 -6.83
C PHE A 20 6.83 -13.81 -6.86
N LEU A 21 7.41 -12.68 -6.45
CA LEU A 21 6.71 -11.42 -6.31
C LEU A 21 6.55 -10.75 -7.68
N SER A 22 5.32 -10.39 -8.02
CA SER A 22 4.98 -9.69 -9.26
C SER A 22 4.12 -8.47 -8.97
N LEU A 23 4.75 -7.33 -8.72
CA LEU A 23 4.08 -6.09 -8.34
C LEU A 23 3.32 -5.47 -9.52
N ALA A 24 2.04 -5.20 -9.32
CA ALA A 24 1.20 -4.49 -10.28
C ALA A 24 1.47 -2.99 -10.27
N SER A 25 1.37 -2.37 -11.45
CA SER A 25 1.55 -0.93 -11.64
C SER A 25 0.30 -0.16 -11.21
N TYR A 26 0.49 0.88 -10.40
CA TYR A 26 -0.59 1.77 -9.99
C TYR A 26 -1.27 2.46 -11.18
N ASN A 27 -0.48 2.91 -12.16
CA ASN A 27 -1.00 3.57 -13.34
C ASN A 27 -1.89 2.64 -14.18
N GLU A 28 -1.46 1.39 -14.38
CA GLU A 28 -2.22 0.40 -15.16
C GLU A 28 -3.52 0.00 -14.43
N ILE A 29 -3.54 0.04 -13.10
CA ILE A 29 -4.76 -0.19 -12.31
C ILE A 29 -5.71 1.01 -12.46
N LEU A 30 -5.17 2.24 -12.37
CA LEU A 30 -5.95 3.47 -12.44
C LEU A 30 -6.53 3.74 -13.84
N ASP A 31 -5.81 3.39 -14.90
CA ASP A 31 -6.27 3.56 -16.28
C ASP A 31 -7.14 2.40 -16.79
N GLY A 32 -7.25 1.31 -16.01
CA GLY A 32 -8.06 0.14 -16.30
C GLY A 32 -7.44 -0.86 -17.27
N SER A 33 -6.11 -0.79 -17.50
CA SER A 33 -5.38 -1.71 -18.37
C SER A 33 -5.16 -3.09 -17.74
N VAL A 34 -5.24 -3.21 -16.41
CA VAL A 34 -5.10 -4.50 -15.70
C VAL A 34 -6.38 -5.33 -15.79
N ASP A 35 -6.25 -6.63 -16.07
CA ASP A 35 -7.38 -7.57 -15.99
C ASP A 35 -7.85 -7.74 -14.54
N THR A 36 -9.02 -7.17 -14.24
CA THR A 36 -9.65 -7.21 -12.91
C THR A 36 -10.08 -8.61 -12.46
N LYS A 37 -10.03 -9.61 -13.36
CA LYS A 37 -10.28 -11.03 -13.02
C LYS A 37 -9.06 -11.71 -12.39
N CYS A 38 -7.87 -11.14 -12.57
CA CYS A 38 -6.64 -11.66 -11.99
C CYS A 38 -6.40 -11.09 -10.59
N LEU A 39 -5.78 -11.90 -9.72
CA LEU A 39 -5.26 -11.41 -8.45
C LEU A 39 -3.86 -10.82 -8.67
N ILE A 40 -3.55 -9.76 -7.94
CA ILE A 40 -2.30 -9.00 -8.08
C ILE A 40 -1.51 -9.00 -6.78
N ASP A 41 -0.20 -8.76 -6.88
CA ASP A 41 0.61 -8.35 -5.74
C ASP A 41 0.82 -6.83 -5.84
N ILE A 42 0.71 -6.11 -4.72
CA ILE A 42 0.88 -4.65 -4.69
C ILE A 42 1.61 -4.23 -3.42
N ILE A 43 2.49 -3.24 -3.56
CA ILE A 43 3.23 -2.63 -2.46
C ILE A 43 2.97 -1.13 -2.42
N GLY A 44 2.73 -0.59 -1.23
CA GLY A 44 2.49 0.84 -1.06
C GLY A 44 2.59 1.29 0.39
N GLN A 45 2.80 2.59 0.58
CA GLN A 45 2.63 3.24 1.88
C GLN A 45 1.14 3.33 2.19
N ALA A 46 0.70 2.84 3.34
CA ALA A 46 -0.65 3.05 3.83
C ALA A 46 -0.76 4.47 4.42
N ILE A 47 -1.58 5.29 3.78
CA ILE A 47 -1.89 6.66 4.19
C ILE A 47 -3.41 6.80 4.41
N ASP A 48 -3.84 7.87 5.08
CA ASP A 48 -5.26 8.16 5.35
C ASP A 48 -6.00 6.97 5.98
N ILE A 49 -5.36 6.28 6.93
CA ILE A 49 -5.90 5.09 7.57
C ILE A 49 -7.08 5.48 8.48
N GLY A 50 -8.28 5.09 8.07
CA GLY A 50 -9.50 5.27 8.85
C GLY A 50 -9.61 4.33 10.05
N GLU A 51 -10.71 4.44 10.78
CA GLU A 51 -11.04 3.52 11.88
C GLU A 51 -11.65 2.21 11.35
N VAL A 52 -11.53 1.15 12.14
CA VAL A 52 -12.21 -0.11 11.87
C VAL A 52 -13.72 0.09 12.03
N GLN A 53 -14.46 -0.34 11.02
CA GLN A 53 -15.92 -0.30 10.96
C GLN A 53 -16.46 -1.72 11.01
N ILE A 54 -17.55 -1.92 11.75
CA ILE A 54 -18.31 -3.17 11.72
C ILE A 54 -19.48 -2.99 10.75
N ILE A 55 -19.48 -3.78 9.67
CA ILE A 55 -20.48 -3.75 8.61
C ILE A 55 -21.19 -5.09 8.57
N GLN A 56 -22.52 -5.08 8.59
CA GLN A 56 -23.31 -6.30 8.47
C GLN A 56 -23.38 -6.73 7.00
N VAL A 57 -22.87 -7.93 6.70
CA VAL A 57 -22.85 -8.52 5.35
C VAL A 57 -23.46 -9.91 5.44
N HIS A 58 -24.56 -10.17 4.72
CA HIS A 58 -25.30 -11.45 4.78
C HIS A 58 -25.69 -11.87 6.22
N ASN A 59 -26.14 -10.91 7.04
CA ASN A 59 -26.46 -11.08 8.47
C ASN A 59 -25.27 -11.47 9.36
N GLU A 60 -24.04 -11.39 8.86
CA GLU A 60 -22.82 -11.57 9.63
C GLU A 60 -22.11 -10.22 9.81
N ASP A 61 -21.67 -9.94 11.03
CA ASP A 61 -20.85 -8.77 11.30
C ASP A 61 -19.45 -8.97 10.75
N ARG A 62 -19.01 -8.06 9.87
CA ARG A 62 -17.67 -8.08 9.29
C ARG A 62 -16.95 -6.77 9.57
N LYS A 63 -15.76 -6.87 10.13
CA LYS A 63 -14.86 -5.73 10.29
C LYS A 63 -14.27 -5.32 8.94
N ARG A 64 -14.11 -4.03 8.75
CA ARG A 64 -13.52 -3.42 7.56
C ARG A 64 -12.71 -2.20 7.95
N ILE A 65 -11.60 -1.97 7.26
CA ILE A 65 -10.83 -0.73 7.35
C ILE A 65 -10.66 -0.13 5.94
N LEU A 66 -10.71 1.20 5.86
CA LEU A 66 -10.50 1.96 4.63
C LEU A 66 -9.25 2.81 4.79
N PHE A 67 -8.40 2.83 3.76
CA PHE A 67 -7.19 3.64 3.68
C PHE A 67 -6.80 3.83 2.22
N ARG A 68 -5.73 4.59 1.95
CA ARG A 68 -5.14 4.66 0.61
C ARG A 68 -3.76 4.01 0.61
N LEU A 69 -3.46 3.27 -0.43
CA LEU A 69 -2.10 2.83 -0.72
C LEU A 69 -1.48 3.85 -1.66
N ARG A 70 -0.29 4.38 -1.33
CA ARG A 70 0.47 5.31 -2.16
C ARG A 70 1.75 4.65 -2.67
N ASP A 71 2.09 4.84 -3.94
CA ASP A 71 3.34 4.36 -4.54
C ASP A 71 4.49 5.37 -4.43
N ASN A 72 5.68 5.00 -4.92
CA ASN A 72 6.85 5.90 -4.94
C ASN A 72 6.75 7.05 -5.97
N SER A 73 5.70 7.10 -6.79
CA SER A 73 5.46 8.15 -7.78
C SER A 73 4.42 9.17 -7.30
N GLY A 74 3.83 8.94 -6.11
CA GLY A 74 2.75 9.77 -5.56
C GLY A 74 1.35 9.37 -6.02
N ASN A 75 1.21 8.32 -6.83
CA ASN A 75 -0.09 7.76 -7.18
C ASN A 75 -0.71 7.09 -5.95
N SER A 76 -2.03 7.16 -5.83
CA SER A 76 -2.73 6.50 -4.73
C SER A 76 -3.97 5.76 -5.18
N LEU A 77 -4.19 4.59 -4.58
CA LEU A 77 -5.35 3.73 -4.78
C LEU A 77 -6.13 3.61 -3.47
N ALA A 78 -7.45 3.65 -3.55
CA ALA A 78 -8.29 3.27 -2.42
C ALA A 78 -8.02 1.80 -2.05
N CYS A 79 -7.98 1.51 -0.74
CA CYS A 79 -7.78 0.17 -0.23
C CYS A 79 -8.81 -0.13 0.86
N CYS A 80 -9.44 -1.29 0.74
CA CYS A 80 -10.51 -1.74 1.61
C CYS A 80 -10.23 -3.17 2.05
N LEU A 81 -9.80 -3.34 3.30
CA LEU A 81 -9.49 -4.65 3.85
C LEU A 81 -10.54 -5.11 4.85
N TRP A 82 -10.80 -6.42 4.90
CA TRP A 82 -11.87 -7.03 5.68
C TRP A 82 -11.35 -8.04 6.70
N GLY A 83 -12.14 -8.30 7.74
CA GLY A 83 -11.89 -9.34 8.74
C GLY A 83 -10.51 -9.19 9.40
N ARG A 84 -9.76 -10.28 9.48
CA ARG A 84 -8.43 -10.34 10.12
C ARG A 84 -7.42 -9.34 9.54
N TYR A 85 -7.58 -8.95 8.27
CA TYR A 85 -6.69 -7.99 7.61
C TYR A 85 -6.90 -6.58 8.14
N ALA A 86 -8.15 -6.20 8.43
CA ALA A 86 -8.47 -4.93 9.05
C ALA A 86 -7.88 -4.84 10.47
N GLU A 87 -8.06 -5.89 11.26
CA GLU A 87 -7.52 -6.00 12.61
C GLU A 87 -5.99 -5.95 12.62
N LYS A 88 -5.33 -6.58 11.63
CA LYS A 88 -3.86 -6.54 11.50
C LYS A 88 -3.34 -5.13 11.28
N ILE A 89 -4.00 -4.33 10.43
CA ILE A 89 -3.63 -2.91 10.20
C ILE A 89 -3.85 -2.09 11.47
N GLU A 90 -5.02 -2.21 12.09
CA GLU A 90 -5.38 -1.50 13.32
C GLU A 90 -4.36 -1.76 14.43
N HIS A 91 -4.09 -3.03 14.73
CA HIS A 91 -3.14 -3.42 15.75
C HIS A 91 -1.72 -2.92 15.47
N HIS A 92 -1.28 -2.96 14.20
CA HIS A 92 0.04 -2.47 13.83
C HIS A 92 0.16 -0.96 14.00
N ARG A 93 -0.88 -0.21 13.61
CA ARG A 93 -0.98 1.24 13.78
C ARG A 93 -0.91 1.65 15.25
N GLU A 94 -1.64 0.96 16.12
CA GLU A 94 -1.64 1.23 17.57
C GLU A 94 -0.29 0.96 18.22
N LYS A 95 0.43 -0.06 17.74
CA LYS A 95 1.73 -0.45 18.29
C LYS A 95 2.89 0.43 17.80
N HIS A 96 2.81 0.97 16.59
CA HIS A 96 3.88 1.75 15.94
C HIS A 96 3.39 3.16 15.58
N VAL A 97 2.90 3.89 16.58
CA VAL A 97 2.34 5.24 16.39
C VAL A 97 3.40 6.17 15.81
N GLY A 98 3.07 6.82 14.70
CA GLY A 98 3.95 7.79 14.03
C GLY A 98 4.97 7.17 13.08
N GLU A 99 4.98 5.84 12.91
CA GLU A 99 5.79 5.18 11.90
C GLU A 99 5.02 4.99 10.60
N ASP A 100 5.70 5.14 9.46
CA ASP A 100 5.16 4.76 8.17
C ASP A 100 4.87 3.25 8.11
N ILE A 101 3.71 2.92 7.55
CA ILE A 101 3.29 1.54 7.33
C ILE A 101 3.42 1.25 5.83
N VAL A 102 4.43 0.46 5.47
CA VAL A 102 4.55 -0.11 4.13
C VAL A 102 3.79 -1.43 4.11
N CYS A 103 2.80 -1.52 3.25
CA CYS A 103 1.97 -2.71 3.07
C CYS A 103 2.39 -3.44 1.80
N LEU A 104 2.73 -4.71 1.94
CA LEU A 104 2.74 -5.66 0.82
C LEU A 104 1.46 -6.49 0.91
N LEU A 105 0.60 -6.38 -0.11
CA LEU A 105 -0.60 -7.18 -0.23
C LEU A 105 -0.48 -8.08 -1.45
N ARG A 106 -0.39 -9.40 -1.22
CA ARG A 106 -0.33 -10.42 -2.26
C ARG A 106 -1.69 -11.05 -2.49
N LEU A 107 -1.91 -11.50 -3.73
CA LEU A 107 -3.17 -12.07 -4.17
C LEU A 107 -4.37 -11.16 -3.85
N ALA A 108 -4.18 -9.86 -4.05
CA ALA A 108 -5.20 -8.84 -3.88
C ALA A 108 -6.16 -8.81 -5.07
N LYS A 109 -7.40 -8.43 -4.81
CA LYS A 109 -8.42 -8.25 -5.85
C LYS A 109 -8.56 -6.76 -6.17
N ILE A 110 -8.63 -6.44 -7.45
CA ILE A 110 -9.08 -5.14 -7.94
C ILE A 110 -10.62 -5.16 -7.97
N SER A 111 -11.24 -4.14 -7.40
CA SER A 111 -12.69 -3.98 -7.36
C SER A 111 -13.06 -2.53 -7.63
N GLU A 112 -14.29 -2.28 -8.06
CA GLU A 112 -14.86 -0.94 -8.13
C GLU A 112 -15.96 -0.82 -7.07
N PHE A 113 -15.95 0.27 -6.32
CA PHE A 113 -17.00 0.57 -5.35
C PHE A 113 -17.31 2.06 -5.37
N GLY A 114 -18.57 2.43 -5.56
CA GLY A 114 -18.97 3.83 -5.61
C GLY A 114 -18.37 4.63 -6.77
N GLY A 115 -17.94 3.96 -7.86
CA GLY A 115 -17.29 4.60 -9.01
C GLY A 115 -15.79 4.85 -8.81
N GLU A 116 -15.18 4.38 -7.72
CA GLU A 116 -13.73 4.43 -7.49
C GLU A 116 -13.13 3.02 -7.57
N VAL A 117 -12.01 2.89 -8.28
CA VAL A 117 -11.20 1.65 -8.29
C VAL A 117 -10.51 1.51 -6.94
N GLN A 118 -10.64 0.34 -6.33
CA GLN A 118 -10.07 0.01 -5.04
C GLN A 118 -9.41 -1.37 -5.03
N ILE A 119 -8.42 -1.51 -4.17
CA ILE A 119 -7.80 -2.78 -3.81
C ILE A 119 -8.53 -3.39 -2.61
N THR A 120 -8.80 -4.68 -2.65
CA THR A 120 -9.42 -5.42 -1.55
C THR A 120 -8.81 -6.82 -1.40
N ASN A 121 -8.87 -7.41 -0.21
CA ASN A 121 -8.44 -8.80 -0.04
C ASN A 121 -9.42 -9.78 -0.72
N ALA A 122 -8.88 -10.82 -1.34
CA ALA A 122 -9.61 -11.92 -1.94
C ALA A 122 -9.97 -12.96 -0.87
N PHE A 123 -10.97 -12.63 -0.04
CA PHE A 123 -11.33 -13.44 1.13
C PHE A 123 -10.09 -13.74 1.99
N ASP A 124 -9.86 -15.00 2.34
CA ASP A 124 -8.71 -15.45 3.14
C ASP A 124 -7.49 -15.87 2.30
N ALA A 125 -7.57 -15.74 0.97
CA ALA A 125 -6.48 -16.12 0.07
C ALA A 125 -5.35 -15.09 0.02
N SER A 126 -5.65 -13.81 0.29
CA SER A 126 -4.64 -12.75 0.25
C SER A 126 -3.61 -12.91 1.37
N LEU A 127 -2.39 -12.40 1.14
CA LEU A 127 -1.36 -12.31 2.17
C LEU A 127 -1.06 -10.83 2.40
N LEU A 128 -1.06 -10.39 3.65
CA LEU A 128 -0.74 -9.02 4.02
C LEU A 128 0.47 -9.02 4.92
N ASP A 129 1.55 -8.37 4.50
CA ASP A 129 2.74 -8.14 5.30
C ASP A 129 2.95 -6.65 5.52
N LEU A 130 3.19 -6.28 6.78
CA LEU A 130 3.36 -4.91 7.21
C LEU A 130 4.82 -4.68 7.58
N ASN A 131 5.41 -3.66 6.98
CA ASN A 131 6.84 -3.36 7.06
C ASN A 131 7.73 -4.61 6.83
N PRO A 132 7.53 -5.36 5.73
CA PRO A 132 8.37 -6.52 5.44
C PRO A 132 9.83 -6.11 5.20
N THR A 133 10.75 -7.03 5.51
CA THR A 133 12.21 -6.80 5.40
C THR A 133 12.82 -7.34 4.10
N MET A 134 11.99 -7.69 3.12
CA MET A 134 12.44 -8.13 1.80
C MET A 134 13.01 -6.96 0.98
N ALA A 135 13.86 -7.26 0.00
CA ALA A 135 14.61 -6.27 -0.76
C ALA A 135 13.71 -5.22 -1.42
N GLU A 136 12.59 -5.65 -2.01
CA GLU A 136 11.63 -4.79 -2.71
C GLU A 136 10.96 -3.79 -1.76
N ALA A 137 10.67 -4.21 -0.52
CA ALA A 137 10.07 -3.35 0.49
C ALA A 137 11.07 -2.38 1.12
N LEU A 138 12.33 -2.80 1.27
CA LEU A 138 13.40 -1.92 1.71
C LEU A 138 13.69 -0.84 0.67
N ASP A 139 13.80 -1.21 -0.61
CA ASP A 139 13.95 -0.27 -1.73
C ASP A 139 12.77 0.70 -1.83
N PHE A 140 11.53 0.19 -1.70
CA PHE A 140 10.33 1.02 -1.63
C PHE A 140 10.42 2.06 -0.50
N LYS A 141 10.82 1.63 0.70
CA LYS A 141 10.92 2.50 1.90
C LYS A 141 12.03 3.54 1.77
N GLU A 142 13.16 3.21 1.14
CA GLU A 142 14.23 4.16 0.87
C GLU A 142 13.79 5.25 -0.11
N LYS A 143 13.15 4.86 -1.22
CA LYS A 143 12.60 5.80 -2.19
C LYS A 143 11.52 6.70 -1.60
N LEU A 144 10.72 6.17 -0.67
CA LEU A 144 9.69 6.94 0.03
C LEU A 144 10.30 8.11 0.82
N LYS A 145 11.36 7.87 1.60
CA LYS A 145 12.07 8.91 2.36
C LYS A 145 12.61 10.04 1.47
N ASN A 146 13.01 9.70 0.23
CA ASN A 146 13.52 10.66 -0.73
C ASN A 146 12.42 11.57 -1.31
N MET A 147 11.15 11.12 -1.32
CA MET A 147 10.02 11.96 -1.74
C MET A 147 9.63 13.01 -0.70
N ASP A 148 9.74 12.70 0.59
CA ASP A 148 9.31 13.60 1.66
C ASP A 148 10.37 14.67 2.00
N LEU A 149 11.52 14.64 1.34
CA LEU A 149 12.50 15.73 1.37
C LEU A 149 12.02 16.86 0.44
N PRO A 150 11.68 18.07 0.95
CA PRO A 150 11.41 19.18 0.07
C PRO A 150 12.69 19.47 -0.72
N LEU A 151 12.58 19.45 -2.05
CA LEU A 151 13.56 20.07 -2.94
C LEU A 151 13.65 21.54 -2.54
N ALA A 152 14.56 21.86 -1.62
CA ALA A 152 14.92 23.23 -1.30
C ALA A 152 15.52 23.83 -2.57
N GLY A 153 14.68 24.54 -3.33
CA GLY A 153 15.12 25.40 -4.41
C GLY A 153 16.10 26.40 -3.82
N ASN A 154 17.37 26.25 -4.20
CA ASN A 154 18.35 27.30 -4.00
C ASN A 154 17.97 28.49 -4.89
N GLU A 155 17.08 29.35 -4.41
CA GLU A 155 17.02 30.73 -4.89
C GLU A 155 18.25 31.45 -4.33
N GLN A 156 19.30 31.50 -5.14
CA GLN A 156 20.42 32.40 -4.89
C GLN A 156 19.90 33.83 -4.88
N ASN A 157 19.98 34.46 -3.71
CA ASN A 157 19.88 35.90 -3.53
C ASN A 157 20.80 36.61 -4.53
N ASP A 158 20.22 37.40 -5.44
CA ASP A 158 20.95 38.39 -6.23
C ASP A 158 20.65 39.79 -5.64
N PRO A 159 21.56 40.39 -4.86
CA PRO A 159 21.35 41.71 -4.30
C PRO A 159 21.88 42.75 -5.28
N LYS A 160 21.00 43.32 -6.11
CA LYS A 160 21.10 44.70 -6.65
C LYS A 160 19.99 44.94 -7.68
N LYS A 161 18.97 45.70 -7.29
CA LYS A 161 18.55 46.89 -8.04
C LYS A 161 18.10 47.99 -7.08
N ASP A 162 18.92 49.02 -7.11
CA ASP A 162 18.82 50.36 -6.55
C ASP A 162 17.44 51.02 -6.61
N LEU A 163 17.13 51.70 -5.50
CA LEU A 163 16.77 53.12 -5.34
C LEU A 163 15.61 53.73 -6.15
N LEU A 164 14.93 54.66 -5.45
CA LEU A 164 13.87 55.61 -5.83
C LEU A 164 12.46 55.06 -5.53
N LYS A 165 11.71 55.61 -4.59
CA LYS A 165 11.50 57.04 -4.33
C LYS A 165 11.30 57.37 -2.84
N VAL A 166 11.90 58.50 -2.49
CA VAL A 166 11.64 59.33 -1.32
C VAL A 166 10.17 59.79 -1.30
N ALA A 167 9.71 60.04 -0.08
CA ALA A 167 8.41 60.55 0.33
C ALA A 167 8.05 61.94 -0.22
N ASP A 168 6.77 62.28 -0.01
CA ASP A 168 6.18 63.58 0.34
C ASP A 168 5.01 64.01 -0.56
N ASP A 169 3.80 63.67 -0.11
CA ASP A 169 2.68 64.55 0.31
C ASP A 169 1.35 63.77 0.37
#